data_AF-A0AA39RYW2-F1
#
_entry.id   AF-A0AA39RYW2-F1
#
_cell.length_a   1.000
_cell.length_b   1.000
_cell.length_c   1.000
_cell.angle_alpha   90.00
_cell.angle_beta   90.00
_cell.angle_gamma   90.00
#
_symmetry.space_group_name_H-M   'P 1'
#
loop_
_entity.id
_entity.type
_entity.pdbx_description
1 polymer ?
#
loop_
_entity_poly.entity_id
_entity_poly.type
_entity_poly.pdbx_seq_one_letter_code
_entity_poly.pdbx_strand_id
1 'polypeptide(L)'
;MTVSIPGFESFCNLLMEDPYSVNIITNLGSAENKAFLLVDGFLFRNNQLCIPESSLRVKIIKELHDEGHVGRDRTLQLVRDSYFWPTIRREVERYMERCRVCQVSKGKATNAGLLMPLPVPSHPWTDLSMDFVLGLPRTQRGFDSIFVVVDRKGHGFIEMVTTQSIPRLLA
;
A
#
# COMPACT_ATOMS: atom_id res chain seq x y z
N MET A 1 40.42 -4.27 -5.14
CA MET A 1 39.88 -5.50 -4.54
C MET A 1 38.82 -6.01 -5.48
N THR A 2 39.05 -7.14 -6.15
CA THR A 2 38.03 -7.80 -6.98
C THR A 2 37.21 -8.71 -6.07
N VAL A 3 35.94 -8.37 -5.85
CA VAL A 3 35.04 -9.20 -5.05
C VAL A 3 34.50 -10.31 -5.96
N SER A 4 34.95 -11.54 -5.76
CA SER A 4 34.38 -12.71 -6.43
C SER A 4 33.17 -13.19 -5.62
N ILE A 5 31.98 -13.12 -6.22
CA ILE A 5 30.73 -13.61 -5.63
C ILE A 5 30.40 -14.95 -6.29
N PRO A 6 30.44 -16.08 -5.56
CA PRO A 6 30.12 -17.39 -6.12
C PRO A 6 28.71 -17.44 -6.72
N GLY A 7 28.58 -17.95 -7.94
CA GLY A 7 27.31 -18.04 -8.67
C GLY A 7 26.93 -16.80 -9.49
N PHE A 8 27.64 -15.68 -9.31
CA PHE A 8 27.47 -14.46 -10.09
C PHE A 8 28.23 -14.47 -11.43
N GLU A 9 29.03 -15.50 -11.69
CA GLU A 9 29.73 -15.69 -12.98
C GLU A 9 28.74 -15.83 -14.15
N SER A 10 27.58 -16.45 -13.89
CA SER A 10 26.50 -16.58 -14.87
C SER A 10 25.82 -15.23 -15.17
N PHE A 11 25.96 -14.24 -14.30
CA PHE A 11 25.35 -12.91 -14.49
C PHE A 11 25.93 -12.19 -15.70
N CYS A 12 27.26 -12.24 -15.87
CA CYS A 12 27.92 -11.65 -17.03
C CYS A 12 27.46 -12.33 -18.32
N ASN A 13 27.29 -13.65 -18.32
CA ASN A 13 26.75 -14.38 -19.47
C ASN A 13 25.33 -13.92 -19.82
N LEU A 14 24.46 -13.74 -18.82
CA LEU A 14 23.10 -13.25 -19.03
C LEU A 14 23.06 -11.82 -19.61
N LEU A 15 24.01 -10.95 -19.24
CA LEU A 15 24.15 -9.63 -19.87
C LEU A 15 24.58 -9.73 -21.35
N MET A 16 25.37 -10.75 -21.70
CA MET A 16 25.84 -10.98 -23.08
C MET A 16 24.80 -11.69 -23.94
N GLU A 17 23.80 -12.34 -23.34
CA GLU A 17 22.65 -12.92 -24.04
C GLU A 17 21.52 -11.91 -24.26
N ASP A 18 21.40 -10.90 -23.39
CA ASP A 18 20.35 -9.88 -23.49
C ASP A 18 20.64 -8.87 -24.62
N PRO A 19 19.82 -8.82 -25.69
CA PRO A 19 20.05 -7.92 -26.82
C PRO A 19 20.10 -6.44 -26.43
N TYR A 20 19.35 -6.04 -25.38
CA TYR A 20 19.37 -4.68 -24.87
C TYR A 20 20.72 -4.34 -24.25
N SER A 21 21.20 -5.20 -23.36
CA SER A 21 22.50 -5.04 -22.69
C SER A 21 23.66 -5.11 -23.69
N VAL A 22 23.64 -6.03 -24.66
CA VAL A 22 24.65 -6.13 -25.73
C VAL A 22 24.71 -4.86 -26.56
N ASN A 23 23.56 -4.28 -26.93
CA ASN A 23 23.54 -3.03 -27.70
C ASN A 23 24.18 -1.88 -26.92
N ILE A 24 23.92 -1.78 -25.61
CA ILE A 24 24.54 -0.76 -24.76
C ILE A 24 26.04 -0.99 -24.65
N ILE A 25 26.46 -2.22 -24.37
CA ILE A 25 27.88 -2.60 -24.18
C ILE A 25 28.69 -2.31 -25.44
N THR A 26 28.16 -2.64 -26.62
CA THR A 26 28.82 -2.40 -27.91
C THR A 26 28.91 -0.91 -28.27
N ASN A 27 27.99 -0.08 -27.78
CA ASN A 27 27.95 1.35 -28.04
C ASN A 27 28.28 2.19 -26.79
N LEU A 28 29.10 1.68 -25.87
CA LEU A 28 29.55 2.43 -24.70
C LEU A 28 30.35 3.67 -25.14
N GLY A 29 30.09 4.81 -24.50
CA GLY A 29 30.75 6.09 -24.82
C GLY A 29 30.10 6.91 -25.95
N SER A 30 29.06 6.39 -26.61
CA SER A 30 28.24 7.18 -27.54
C SER A 30 27.50 8.31 -26.79
N ALA A 31 27.08 9.35 -27.51
CA ALA A 31 26.33 10.47 -26.90
C ALA A 31 25.06 9.99 -26.18
N GLU A 32 24.42 8.93 -26.68
CA GLU A 32 23.20 8.35 -26.11
C GLU A 32 23.47 7.44 -24.89
N ASN A 33 24.68 6.86 -24.79
CA ASN A 33 25.05 5.91 -23.73
C ASN A 33 26.05 6.44 -22.70
N LYS A 34 26.28 7.76 -22.62
CA LYS A 34 27.18 8.37 -21.62
C LYS A 34 26.86 8.02 -20.17
N ALA A 35 25.60 7.68 -19.88
CA ALA A 35 25.16 7.30 -18.56
C ALA A 35 25.55 5.86 -18.18
N PHE A 36 26.07 5.06 -19.10
CA PHE A 36 26.40 3.65 -18.84
C PHE A 36 27.90 3.43 -18.62
N LEU A 37 28.22 2.56 -17.67
CA LEU A 37 29.56 2.21 -17.26
C LEU A 37 29.67 0.70 -17.12
N LEU A 38 30.74 0.10 -17.65
CA LEU A 38 31.04 -1.32 -17.46
C LEU A 38 32.21 -1.44 -16.46
N VAL A 39 31.98 -2.09 -15.32
CA VAL A 39 32.99 -2.27 -14.25
C VAL A 39 33.03 -3.74 -13.88
N ASP A 40 34.19 -4.37 -13.99
CA ASP A 40 34.41 -5.77 -13.61
C ASP A 40 33.38 -6.75 -14.21
N GLY A 41 32.90 -6.48 -15.43
CA GLY A 41 31.87 -7.28 -16.13
C GLY A 41 30.42 -6.92 -15.80
N PHE A 42 30.19 -5.96 -14.91
CA PHE A 42 28.88 -5.46 -14.53
C PHE A 42 28.52 -4.17 -15.25
N LEU A 43 27.33 -4.13 -15.83
CA LEU A 43 26.80 -2.93 -16.46
C LEU A 43 26.07 -2.07 -15.43
N PHE A 44 26.43 -0.80 -15.37
CA PHE A 44 25.78 0.22 -14.54
C PHE A 44 25.18 1.30 -15.40
N ARG A 45 24.05 1.85 -14.96
CA ARG A 45 23.45 3.09 -15.46
C ARG A 45 23.47 4.13 -14.35
N ASN A 46 24.26 5.17 -14.50
CA ASN A 46 24.60 6.10 -13.42
C ASN A 46 25.13 5.31 -12.20
N ASN A 47 24.38 5.26 -11.10
CA ASN A 47 24.71 4.51 -9.88
C ASN A 47 23.81 3.28 -9.68
N GLN A 48 23.10 2.83 -10.72
CA GLN A 48 22.18 1.70 -10.68
C GLN A 48 22.80 0.49 -11.38
N LEU A 49 22.75 -0.68 -10.76
CA LEU A 49 23.19 -1.92 -11.39
C LEU A 49 22.15 -2.40 -12.41
N CYS A 50 22.57 -2.64 -13.65
CA CYS A 50 21.70 -3.16 -14.69
C CYS A 50 21.46 -4.66 -14.48
N ILE A 51 20.20 -5.07 -14.38
CA ILE A 51 19.82 -6.47 -14.15
C ILE A 51 19.30 -7.09 -15.45
N PRO A 52 19.96 -8.13 -16.00
CA PRO A 52 19.49 -8.83 -17.21
C PRO A 52 18.16 -9.55 -16.95
N GLU A 53 17.48 -9.94 -18.02
CA GLU A 53 16.22 -10.67 -17.91
C GLU A 53 16.46 -12.04 -17.25
N SER A 54 16.05 -12.15 -16.00
CA SER A 54 16.36 -13.32 -15.16
C SER A 54 15.42 -13.37 -13.96
N SER A 55 15.43 -14.52 -13.26
CA SER A 55 14.69 -14.69 -12.01
C SER A 55 15.12 -13.73 -10.89
N LEU A 56 16.29 -13.09 -11.02
CA LEU A 56 16.79 -12.12 -10.05
C LEU A 56 15.90 -10.87 -9.97
N ARG A 57 15.32 -10.41 -11.09
CA ARG A 57 14.41 -9.24 -11.07
C ARG A 57 13.25 -9.44 -10.12
N VAL A 58 12.64 -10.62 -10.16
CA VAL A 58 11.51 -10.98 -9.27
C VAL A 58 11.98 -11.12 -7.83
N LYS A 59 13.16 -11.71 -7.58
CA LYS A 59 13.73 -11.82 -6.22
C LYS A 59 13.99 -10.44 -5.60
N ILE A 60 14.60 -9.52 -6.35
CA ILE A 60 14.87 -8.14 -5.92
C ILE A 60 13.55 -7.43 -5.58
N ILE A 61 12.55 -7.49 -6.46
CA ILE A 61 11.23 -6.88 -6.20
C ILE A 61 10.62 -7.48 -4.93
N LYS A 62 10.70 -8.81 -4.77
CA LYS A 62 10.16 -9.50 -3.61
C LYS A 62 10.82 -9.05 -2.31
N GLU A 63 12.15 -9.06 -2.24
CA GLU A 63 12.89 -8.66 -1.03
C GLU A 63 12.54 -7.23 -0.62
N LEU A 64 12.58 -6.28 -1.55
CA LEU A 64 12.27 -4.88 -1.28
C LEU A 64 10.79 -4.63 -0.95
N HIS A 65 9.89 -5.47 -1.44
CA HIS A 65 8.47 -5.37 -1.13
C HIS A 65 8.13 -5.97 0.23
N ASP A 66 8.68 -7.14 0.54
CA ASP A 66 8.31 -7.97 1.70
C ASP A 66 8.82 -7.37 3.02
N GLU A 67 9.76 -6.41 2.99
CA GLU A 67 10.21 -5.65 4.19
C GLU A 67 9.10 -4.84 4.89
N GLY A 68 7.94 -4.67 4.26
CA GLY A 68 6.79 -4.02 4.90
C GLY A 68 5.52 -4.02 4.07
N HIS A 69 5.42 -4.88 3.06
CA HIS A 69 4.36 -4.84 2.03
C HIS A 69 4.14 -3.42 1.49
N VAL A 70 5.25 -2.73 1.22
CA VAL A 70 5.23 -1.32 0.81
C VAL A 70 4.43 -1.16 -0.49
N GLY A 71 3.74 -0.03 -0.61
CA GLY A 71 2.91 0.26 -1.78
C GLY A 71 3.70 0.22 -3.09
N ARG A 72 2.98 0.11 -4.22
CA ARG A 72 3.56 0.02 -5.57
C ARG A 72 4.60 1.11 -5.84
N ASP A 73 4.23 2.37 -5.60
CA ASP A 73 5.08 3.51 -5.96
C ASP A 73 6.34 3.58 -5.09
N ARG A 74 6.23 3.16 -3.81
CA ARG A 74 7.38 3.03 -2.92
C ARG A 74 8.29 1.89 -3.33
N THR A 75 7.75 0.72 -3.67
CA THR A 75 8.53 -0.41 -4.20
C THR A 75 9.27 -0.01 -5.46
N LEU A 76 8.59 0.71 -6.36
CA LEU A 76 9.18 1.20 -7.61
C LEU A 76 10.34 2.17 -7.36
N GLN A 77 10.23 3.02 -6.35
CA GLN A 77 11.32 3.90 -5.92
C GLN A 77 12.51 3.08 -5.40
N LEU A 78 12.28 2.18 -4.43
CA LEU A 78 13.35 1.37 -3.84
C LEU A 78 14.13 0.56 -4.89
N VAL A 79 13.42 -0.05 -5.85
CA VAL A 79 14.07 -0.79 -6.95
C VAL A 79 14.92 0.16 -7.80
N ARG A 80 14.40 1.34 -8.13
CA ARG A 80 15.14 2.35 -8.92
C ARG A 80 16.28 3.00 -8.14
N ASP A 81 16.32 2.94 -6.82
CA ASP A 81 17.42 3.58 -6.09
C ASP A 81 18.75 2.83 -6.32
N SER A 82 18.71 1.52 -6.57
CA SER A 82 19.93 0.69 -6.72
C SER A 82 20.00 -0.11 -8.02
N TYR A 83 18.88 -0.30 -8.74
CA TYR A 83 18.82 -1.18 -9.89
C TYR A 83 18.17 -0.55 -11.12
N PHE A 84 18.55 -1.06 -12.29
CA PHE A 84 17.99 -0.62 -13.57
C PHE A 84 17.66 -1.79 -14.50
N TRP A 85 16.48 -1.73 -15.12
CA TRP A 85 16.13 -2.43 -16.36
C TRP A 85 14.95 -1.70 -17.03
N PRO A 86 14.74 -1.85 -18.35
CA PRO A 86 13.73 -1.07 -19.08
C PRO A 86 12.30 -1.26 -18.56
N THR A 87 11.98 -2.45 -18.03
CA THR A 87 10.62 -2.87 -17.69
C THR A 87 10.32 -2.87 -16.20
N ILE A 88 11.12 -2.19 -15.35
CA ILE A 88 10.92 -2.16 -13.88
C ILE A 88 9.46 -1.91 -13.52
N ARG A 89 8.87 -0.84 -14.07
CA ARG A 89 7.49 -0.45 -13.71
C ARG A 89 6.49 -1.56 -13.96
N ARG A 90 6.55 -2.18 -15.15
CA ARG A 90 5.66 -3.27 -15.57
C ARG A 90 5.83 -4.51 -14.69
N GLU A 91 7.07 -4.83 -14.33
CA GLU A 91 7.37 -6.00 -13.50
C GLU A 91 6.95 -5.80 -12.04
N VAL A 92 7.15 -4.60 -11.49
CA VAL A 92 6.66 -4.22 -10.15
C VAL A 92 5.12 -4.25 -10.12
N GLU A 93 4.45 -3.65 -11.10
CA GLU A 93 2.98 -3.68 -11.21
C GLU A 93 2.45 -5.13 -11.24
N ARG A 94 3.02 -5.97 -12.11
CA ARG A 94 2.66 -7.40 -12.21
C ARG A 94 2.91 -8.16 -10.91
N TYR A 95 3.97 -7.84 -10.17
CA TYR A 95 4.23 -8.45 -8.87
C TYR A 95 3.18 -8.04 -7.84
N MET A 96 2.82 -6.75 -7.78
CA MET A 96 1.80 -6.23 -6.86
C MET A 96 0.41 -6.84 -7.10
N GLU A 97 0.06 -7.11 -8.35
CA GLU A 97 -1.19 -7.79 -8.72
C GLU A 97 -1.24 -9.24 -8.17
N ARG A 98 -0.09 -9.88 -8.01
CA ARG A 98 0.04 -11.27 -7.54
C ARG A 98 0.27 -11.38 -6.03
N CYS A 99 0.65 -10.29 -5.36
CA CYS A 99 0.89 -10.29 -3.93
C CYS A 99 -0.40 -10.47 -3.13
N ARG A 100 -0.65 -11.68 -2.62
CA ARG A 100 -1.87 -12.01 -1.86
C ARG A 100 -2.09 -11.08 -0.66
N VAL A 101 -1.04 -10.75 0.09
CA VAL A 101 -1.16 -9.89 1.28
C VAL A 101 -1.68 -8.51 0.88
N CYS A 102 -1.06 -7.88 -0.12
CA CYS A 102 -1.54 -6.59 -0.62
C CYS A 102 -2.94 -6.65 -1.21
N GLN A 103 -3.30 -7.71 -1.93
CA GLN A 103 -4.64 -7.86 -2.52
C GLN A 103 -5.72 -8.03 -1.46
N VAL A 104 -5.43 -8.72 -0.34
CA VAL A 104 -6.38 -8.88 0.77
C VAL A 104 -6.47 -7.61 1.62
N SER A 105 -5.33 -6.96 1.89
CA SER A 105 -5.29 -5.73 2.70
C SER A 105 -5.88 -4.52 1.97
N LYS A 106 -5.77 -4.47 0.63
CA LYS A 106 -6.51 -3.49 -0.17
C LYS A 106 -7.97 -3.94 -0.20
N GLY A 107 -8.76 -3.41 0.73
CA GLY A 107 -10.21 -3.56 0.68
C GLY A 107 -10.70 -3.22 -0.73
N LYS A 108 -11.65 -4.01 -1.25
CA LYS A 108 -12.33 -3.64 -2.50
C LYS A 108 -12.98 -2.28 -2.23
N ALA A 109 -12.54 -1.26 -2.96
CA ALA A 109 -13.28 -0.01 -3.03
C ALA A 109 -14.62 -0.33 -3.70
N THR A 110 -15.60 -0.72 -2.90
CA THR A 110 -16.97 -0.81 -3.38
C THR A 110 -17.42 0.63 -3.56
N ASN A 111 -17.99 0.92 -4.73
CA ASN A 111 -18.86 2.09 -4.85
C ASN A 111 -20.05 1.79 -3.94
N ALA A 112 -19.95 2.12 -2.65
CA ALA A 112 -20.98 1.84 -1.64
C ALA A 112 -22.28 2.65 -1.89
N GLY A 113 -22.47 3.15 -3.11
CA GLY A 113 -23.43 4.17 -3.46
C GLY A 113 -23.00 5.54 -2.94
N LEU A 114 -23.72 6.56 -3.39
CA LEU A 114 -23.81 7.79 -2.61
C LEU A 114 -24.49 7.43 -1.28
N LEU A 115 -24.02 7.98 -0.18
CA LEU A 115 -24.76 7.93 1.08
C LEU A 115 -26.16 8.50 0.78
N MET A 116 -27.21 7.68 0.84
CA MET A 116 -28.58 8.15 0.67
C MET A 116 -29.01 8.80 1.99
N PRO A 117 -29.08 10.14 2.08
CA PRO A 117 -29.53 10.77 3.31
C PRO A 117 -30.99 10.41 3.54
N LEU A 118 -31.33 10.07 4.78
CA LEU A 118 -32.72 9.91 5.18
C LEU A 118 -33.46 11.24 4.97
N PRO A 119 -34.71 11.21 4.47
CA PRO A 119 -35.49 12.43 4.25
C PRO A 119 -35.57 13.26 5.54
N VAL A 120 -35.66 14.58 5.37
CA VAL A 120 -35.86 15.49 6.50
C VAL A 120 -37.30 15.31 6.99
N PRO A 121 -37.52 15.04 8.29
CA PRO A 121 -38.86 14.84 8.79
C PRO A 121 -39.70 16.12 8.68
N SER A 122 -41.02 15.96 8.54
CA SER A 122 -41.95 17.08 8.37
C SER A 122 -42.31 17.76 9.69
N HIS A 123 -42.45 16.99 10.76
CA HIS A 123 -42.86 17.45 12.09
C HIS A 123 -41.87 16.99 13.17
N PRO A 124 -41.74 17.70 14.30
CA PRO A 124 -41.02 17.19 15.47
C PRO A 124 -41.60 15.85 15.94
N TRP A 125 -40.77 15.03 16.60
CA TRP A 125 -41.15 13.73 17.18
C TRP A 125 -41.58 12.63 16.19
N THR A 126 -41.41 12.81 14.88
CA THR A 126 -41.72 11.73 13.91
C THR A 126 -40.55 10.80 13.65
N ASP A 127 -39.32 11.29 13.81
CA ASP A 127 -38.10 10.56 13.53
C ASP A 127 -37.08 10.80 14.65
N LEU A 128 -36.84 9.76 15.46
CA LEU A 128 -35.90 9.78 16.56
C LEU A 128 -34.65 8.98 16.20
N SER A 129 -33.46 9.53 16.42
CA SER A 129 -32.22 8.74 16.42
C SER A 129 -31.80 8.43 17.85
N MET A 130 -31.43 7.17 18.10
CA MET A 130 -31.03 6.68 19.40
C MET A 130 -29.60 6.13 19.31
N ASP A 131 -28.73 6.50 20.25
CA ASP A 131 -27.35 6.02 20.30
C ASP A 131 -26.88 5.83 21.76
N PHE A 132 -25.81 5.05 21.96
CA PHE A 132 -25.17 4.84 23.25
C PHE A 132 -23.70 5.23 23.21
N VAL A 133 -23.30 6.12 24.10
CA VAL A 133 -21.89 6.35 24.42
C VAL A 133 -21.50 5.40 25.55
N LEU A 134 -20.62 4.44 25.25
CA LEU A 134 -20.19 3.38 26.17
C LEU A 134 -18.75 3.58 26.64
N GLY A 135 -18.37 2.86 27.70
CA GLY A 135 -16.99 2.82 28.19
C GLY A 135 -16.56 4.08 28.94
N LEU A 136 -17.52 4.83 29.50
CA LEU A 136 -17.22 6.02 30.29
C LEU A 136 -16.79 5.62 31.71
N PRO A 137 -15.95 6.44 32.38
CA PRO A 137 -15.63 6.24 33.78
C PRO A 137 -16.89 6.15 34.63
N ARG A 138 -16.91 5.17 35.54
CA ARG A 138 -18.05 4.97 36.44
C ARG A 138 -18.25 6.19 37.34
N THR A 139 -19.46 6.73 37.32
CA THR A 139 -19.87 7.77 38.26
C THR A 139 -20.04 7.19 39.67
N GLN A 140 -20.08 8.05 40.69
CA GLN A 140 -20.34 7.62 42.08
C GLN A 140 -21.69 6.88 42.25
N ARG A 141 -22.65 7.15 41.36
CA ARG A 141 -23.97 6.48 41.32
C ARG A 141 -23.96 5.17 40.50
N GLY A 142 -22.81 4.78 39.95
CA GLY A 142 -22.62 3.51 39.26
C GLY A 142 -22.99 3.48 37.77
N PHE A 143 -23.21 4.63 37.14
CA PHE A 143 -23.46 4.73 35.69
C PHE A 143 -22.16 4.79 34.88
N ASP A 144 -22.12 4.14 33.72
CA ASP A 144 -20.95 4.00 32.83
C ASP A 144 -21.26 4.26 31.34
N SER A 145 -22.47 4.72 31.04
CA SER A 145 -22.89 5.04 29.67
C SER A 145 -23.93 6.16 29.62
N ILE A 146 -24.04 6.76 28.44
CA ILE A 146 -25.04 7.77 28.12
C ILE A 146 -25.90 7.23 26.98
N PHE A 147 -27.21 7.17 27.19
CA PHE A 147 -28.18 6.95 26.14
C PHE A 147 -28.61 8.31 25.58
N VAL A 148 -28.46 8.47 24.27
CA VAL A 148 -28.71 9.72 23.55
C VAL A 148 -29.93 9.52 22.66
N VAL A 149 -30.97 10.30 22.90
CA VAL A 149 -32.15 10.36 22.01
C VAL A 149 -32.22 11.75 21.39
N VAL A 150 -32.26 11.83 20.06
CA VAL A 150 -32.30 13.08 19.31
C VAL A 150 -33.49 13.09 18.35
N ASP A 151 -34.32 14.13 18.44
CA ASP A 151 -35.30 14.45 17.40
C ASP A 151 -34.60 15.05 16.18
N ARG A 152 -34.76 14.43 15.01
CA ARG A 152 -34.13 14.88 13.77
C ARG A 152 -34.71 16.17 13.20
N LYS A 153 -35.91 16.60 13.62
CA LYS A 153 -36.58 17.82 13.11
C LYS A 153 -36.65 18.94 14.15
N GLY A 154 -36.93 18.60 15.40
CA GLY A 154 -36.90 19.56 16.51
C GLY A 154 -35.49 20.10 16.69
N HIS A 155 -35.34 21.41 16.88
CA HIS A 155 -34.04 22.05 17.13
C HIS A 155 -33.39 21.54 18.43
N GLY A 156 -32.75 20.37 18.39
CA GLY A 156 -31.77 19.92 19.38
C GLY A 156 -32.32 19.46 20.74
N PHE A 157 -33.52 18.87 20.83
CA PHE A 157 -33.88 18.17 22.06
C PHE A 157 -33.05 16.88 22.14
N ILE A 158 -32.03 16.90 22.99
CA ILE A 158 -31.20 15.75 23.34
C ILE A 158 -31.64 15.29 24.72
N GLU A 159 -32.32 14.15 24.80
CA GLU A 159 -32.50 13.49 26.09
C GLU A 159 -31.27 12.63 26.36
N MET A 160 -30.52 12.98 27.41
CA MET A 160 -29.37 12.23 27.88
C MET A 160 -29.77 11.46 29.13
N VAL A 161 -29.92 10.14 29.01
CA VAL A 161 -30.20 9.26 30.16
C VAL A 161 -28.92 8.53 30.52
N THR A 162 -28.43 8.71 31.75
CA THR A 162 -27.29 7.92 32.26
C THR A 162 -27.76 6.52 32.58
N THR A 163 -27.10 5.50 32.02
CA THR A 163 -27.48 4.10 32.23
C THR A 163 -26.34 3.27 32.82
N GLN A 164 -26.69 2.14 33.44
CA GLN A 164 -25.74 1.21 34.02
C GLN A 164 -25.78 -0.06 33.18
N SER A 165 -24.75 -0.30 32.36
CA SER A 165 -24.55 -1.51 31.53
C SER A 165 -25.79 -2.03 30.75
N ILE A 166 -25.69 -2.04 29.42
CA ILE A 166 -26.74 -2.41 28.45
C ILE A 166 -27.60 -3.66 28.76
N PRO A 167 -27.15 -4.74 29.44
CA PRO A 167 -27.99 -5.93 29.63
C PRO A 167 -29.33 -5.73 30.35
N ARG A 168 -29.55 -4.60 31.03
CA ARG A 168 -30.76 -4.35 31.83
C ARG A 168 -31.86 -3.52 31.17
N LEU A 169 -31.61 -2.91 30.02
CA LEU A 169 -32.59 -2.01 29.37
C LEU A 169 -33.39 -2.66 28.23
N LEU A 170 -33.05 -3.89 27.84
CA LEU A 170 -33.73 -4.68 26.81
C LEU A 170 -34.44 -5.93 27.36
N ALA A 171 -34.63 -6.00 28.69
CA ALA A 171 -35.32 -7.08 29.39
C ALA A 171 -36.68 -6.61 29.92
#